data_AF-A0A087TAU3-F1
#
_entry.id   AF-A0A087TAU3-F1
#
_cell.length_a   1.000
_cell.length_b   1.000
_cell.length_c   1.000
_cell.angle_alpha   90.00
_cell.angle_beta   90.00
_cell.angle_gamma   90.00
#
_symmetry.space_group_name_H-M   'P 1'
#
loop_
_entity.id
_entity.type
_entity.pdbx_description
1 polymer ?
#
loop_
_entity_poly.entity_id
_entity_poly.type
_entity_poly.pdbx_seq_one_letter_code
_entity_poly.pdbx_strand_id
1 'polypeptide(L)'
;MMPERETLYSLPVYQVHQDPFLSYTEELHSSRIPLIIDNGSYQCRAGWAIEDKPSLVFRNLVAKHRGKKESETQVGNDIKNIEVVRWLLKTQFDRNVVTQFDVQETVFDYIFNHLGINTQGCVDHPIVLTEAACNPNHSRQLMSELLFECYNVPQVAYGIDSLFSFYYYNTKPKGLFGLVVSLGYSASHILPVVRSRFDVRNAKRINVGSQHMINLLQRLLQLKYPAHASVITPSRAECLMHEHMHFSQSYMEDVRKWEDESYSKKNTHIVQLP
;
A
#
# COMPACT_ATOMS: atom_id res chain seq x y z
N MET A 1 -44.07 -18.50 9.02
CA MET A 1 -42.86 -17.82 9.51
C MET A 1 -41.71 -18.27 8.62
N MET A 2 -41.32 -17.47 7.63
CA MET A 2 -40.14 -17.78 6.81
C MET A 2 -38.91 -17.55 7.70
N PRO A 3 -37.91 -18.46 7.73
CA PRO A 3 -36.70 -18.21 8.49
C PRO A 3 -36.03 -16.96 7.90
N GLU A 4 -35.77 -15.97 8.75
CA GLU A 4 -34.91 -14.83 8.40
C GLU A 4 -33.59 -15.42 7.89
N ARG A 5 -33.25 -15.14 6.63
CA ARG A 5 -32.01 -15.63 6.04
C ARG A 5 -30.84 -15.03 6.81
N GLU A 6 -30.25 -15.81 7.72
CA GLU A 6 -28.93 -15.52 8.25
C GLU A 6 -28.01 -15.28 7.06
N THR A 7 -27.45 -14.08 6.97
CA THR A 7 -26.55 -13.74 5.87
C THR A 7 -25.21 -14.35 6.22
N LEU A 8 -25.01 -15.59 5.79
CA LEU A 8 -23.77 -16.32 5.98
C LEU A 8 -22.74 -15.82 4.98
N TYR A 9 -21.68 -15.19 5.48
CA TYR A 9 -20.57 -14.70 4.67
C TYR A 9 -19.43 -15.72 4.67
N SER A 10 -18.93 -16.04 3.49
CA SER A 10 -17.67 -16.76 3.34
C SER A 10 -16.53 -15.76 3.28
N LEU A 11 -15.44 -16.00 4.00
CA LEU A 11 -14.22 -15.22 3.81
C LEU A 11 -13.74 -15.38 2.36
N PRO A 12 -13.50 -14.29 1.63
CA PRO A 12 -12.94 -14.38 0.28
C PRO A 12 -11.56 -15.05 0.36
N VAL A 13 -11.33 -16.01 -0.53
CA VAL A 13 -9.97 -16.50 -0.78
C VAL A 13 -9.28 -15.41 -1.59
N TYR A 14 -8.29 -14.74 -1.01
CA TYR A 14 -7.50 -13.73 -1.72
C TYR A 14 -6.79 -14.41 -2.90
N GLN A 15 -7.34 -14.21 -4.11
CA GLN A 15 -6.74 -14.73 -5.35
C GLN A 15 -5.76 -13.69 -5.87
N VAL A 16 -4.48 -14.06 -5.85
CA VAL A 16 -3.40 -13.22 -6.37
C VAL A 16 -3.06 -13.70 -7.76
N HIS A 17 -3.12 -12.79 -8.73
CA HIS A 17 -2.65 -13.03 -10.09
C HIS A 17 -1.23 -12.49 -10.19
N GLN A 18 -0.30 -13.28 -10.72
CA GLN A 18 1.07 -12.83 -10.96
C GLN A 18 1.08 -11.62 -11.88
N ASP A 19 1.97 -10.67 -11.60
CA ASP A 19 2.08 -9.47 -12.42
C ASP A 19 2.62 -9.83 -13.82
N PRO A 20 2.15 -9.13 -14.87
CA PRO A 20 2.59 -9.40 -16.22
C PRO A 20 4.07 -9.02 -16.40
N PHE A 21 4.73 -9.69 -17.36
CA PHE A 21 5.98 -9.20 -17.93
C PHE A 21 5.66 -8.39 -19.18
N LEU A 22 5.94 -7.10 -19.12
CA LEU A 22 5.64 -6.16 -20.20
C LEU A 22 6.79 -6.10 -21.20
N SER A 23 6.46 -5.74 -22.44
CA SER A 23 7.46 -5.56 -23.49
C SER A 23 8.01 -4.13 -23.46
N TYR A 24 9.33 -4.01 -23.51
CA TYR A 24 10.00 -2.72 -23.61
C TYR A 24 10.06 -2.28 -25.08
N THR A 25 9.20 -1.34 -25.43
CA THR A 25 8.96 -0.93 -26.82
C THR A 25 10.09 -0.04 -27.36
N GLU A 26 10.20 0.05 -28.70
CA GLU A 26 11.19 0.93 -29.34
C GLU A 26 10.99 2.42 -28.98
N GLU A 27 9.74 2.83 -28.74
CA GLU A 27 9.42 4.18 -28.25
C GLU A 27 10.03 4.42 -26.87
N LEU A 28 9.86 3.47 -25.93
CA LEU A 28 10.47 3.55 -24.61
C LEU A 28 12.00 3.46 -24.66
N HIS A 29 12.57 2.72 -25.62
CA HIS A 29 14.02 2.67 -25.81
C HIS A 29 14.61 4.00 -26.30
N SER A 30 13.89 4.71 -27.18
CA SER A 30 14.41 5.89 -27.87
C SER A 30 14.04 7.22 -27.20
N SER A 31 13.10 7.19 -26.26
CA SER A 31 12.61 8.37 -25.55
C SER A 31 12.93 8.30 -24.07
N ARG A 32 13.17 9.46 -23.44
CA ARG A 32 13.41 9.58 -21.98
C ARG A 32 12.10 9.77 -21.23
N ILE A 33 11.16 8.85 -21.40
CA ILE A 33 9.85 8.93 -20.76
C ILE A 33 10.01 8.68 -19.25
N PRO A 34 9.52 9.58 -18.37
CA PRO A 34 9.65 9.36 -16.94
C PRO A 34 8.93 8.10 -16.49
N LEU A 35 9.60 7.30 -15.67
CA LEU A 35 9.01 6.20 -14.93
C LEU A 35 8.43 6.75 -13.62
N ILE A 36 7.16 6.48 -13.36
CA ILE A 36 6.46 6.90 -12.15
C ILE A 36 6.38 5.71 -11.20
N ILE A 37 6.93 5.85 -10.00
CA ILE A 37 6.86 4.84 -8.95
C ILE A 37 6.17 5.44 -7.73
N ASP A 38 4.94 5.00 -7.47
CA ASP A 38 4.25 5.24 -6.21
C ASP A 38 4.66 4.16 -5.20
N ASN A 39 5.65 4.47 -4.36
CA ASN A 39 6.25 3.55 -3.39
C ASN A 39 5.45 3.52 -2.08
N GLY A 40 4.19 3.08 -2.17
CA GLY A 40 3.30 2.97 -1.03
C GLY A 40 3.64 1.80 -0.09
N SER A 41 3.45 2.01 1.21
CA SER A 41 3.77 0.98 2.24
C SER A 41 2.83 -0.23 2.25
N TYR A 42 1.69 -0.14 1.56
CA TYR A 42 0.74 -1.24 1.39
C TYR A 42 0.84 -1.85 0.00
N GLN A 43 0.72 -1.00 -1.01
CA GLN A 43 0.83 -1.33 -2.43
C GLN A 43 1.86 -0.42 -3.07
N CYS A 44 2.74 -1.02 -3.88
CA CYS A 44 3.57 -0.29 -4.81
C CYS A 44 2.87 -0.22 -6.16
N ARG A 45 2.95 0.92 -6.84
CA ARG A 45 2.46 1.08 -8.21
C ARG A 45 3.56 1.64 -9.07
N ALA A 46 3.74 1.09 -10.25
CA ALA A 46 4.74 1.56 -11.20
C ALA A 46 4.18 1.59 -12.61
N GLY A 47 4.61 2.56 -13.40
CA GLY A 47 4.24 2.66 -14.81
C GLY A 47 4.81 3.90 -15.48
N TRP A 48 4.60 4.00 -16.79
CA TRP A 48 5.14 5.08 -17.61
C TRP A 48 4.29 6.34 -17.54
N ALA A 49 4.90 7.52 -17.57
CA ALA A 49 4.19 8.80 -17.48
C ALA A 49 3.19 9.07 -18.63
N ILE A 50 3.25 8.27 -19.71
CA ILE A 50 2.35 8.33 -20.86
C ILE A 50 1.07 7.47 -20.68
N GLU A 51 0.98 6.69 -19.60
CA GLU A 51 -0.14 5.80 -19.32
C GLU A 51 -1.11 6.41 -18.31
N ASP A 52 -2.42 6.22 -18.53
CA ASP A 52 -3.47 6.68 -17.60
C ASP A 52 -3.56 5.82 -16.32
N LYS A 53 -3.05 4.58 -16.39
CA LYS A 53 -3.10 3.61 -15.30
C LYS A 53 -1.69 3.06 -15.07
N PRO A 54 -1.33 2.73 -13.82
CA PRO A 54 -0.06 2.07 -13.55
C PRO A 54 -0.03 0.71 -14.23
N SER A 55 1.11 0.37 -14.84
CA SER A 55 1.33 -0.91 -15.51
C SER A 55 1.47 -2.05 -14.50
N LEU A 56 1.99 -1.78 -13.29
CA LEU A 56 2.15 -2.73 -12.19
C LEU A 56 1.46 -2.22 -10.92
N VAL A 57 0.72 -3.09 -10.24
CA VAL A 57 0.08 -2.82 -8.94
C VAL A 57 0.18 -4.06 -8.06
N PHE A 58 1.03 -4.01 -7.05
CA PHE A 58 1.32 -5.18 -6.22
C PHE A 58 1.50 -4.81 -4.75
N ARG A 59 1.30 -5.78 -3.86
CA ARG A 59 1.58 -5.59 -2.43
C ARG A 59 3.06 -5.32 -2.21
N ASN A 60 3.40 -4.32 -1.41
CA ASN A 60 4.79 -3.95 -1.19
C ASN A 60 5.44 -4.81 -0.08
N LEU A 61 5.59 -6.10 -0.38
CA LEU A 61 6.14 -7.13 0.51
C LEU A 61 7.08 -8.05 -0.26
N VAL A 62 8.10 -8.53 0.43
CA VAL A 62 9.09 -9.47 -0.12
C VAL A 62 9.16 -10.70 0.80
N ALA A 63 9.03 -11.90 0.24
CA ALA A 63 9.31 -13.14 0.95
C ALA A 63 10.72 -13.63 0.61
N LYS A 64 11.64 -13.57 1.60
CA LYS A 64 13.03 -14.07 1.44
C LYS A 64 13.21 -15.40 2.17
N HIS A 65 13.40 -16.48 1.42
CA HIS A 65 13.74 -17.79 1.96
C HIS A 65 15.20 -17.84 2.46
N ARG A 66 15.46 -18.54 3.58
CA ARG A 66 16.83 -18.72 4.12
C ARG A 66 17.38 -20.08 3.66
N GLY A 67 18.36 -20.13 2.75
CA GLY A 67 18.99 -21.39 2.29
C GLY A 67 19.94 -21.26 1.08
N LYS A 68 20.75 -22.30 0.84
CA LYS A 68 21.89 -22.36 -0.13
C LYS A 68 21.55 -22.46 -1.62
N LYS A 69 20.26 -22.48 -1.98
CA LYS A 69 19.84 -22.16 -3.35
C LYS A 69 19.15 -20.81 -3.23
N GLU A 70 19.38 -19.91 -4.18
CA GLU A 70 18.54 -18.73 -4.43
C GLU A 70 17.10 -19.20 -4.71
N SER A 71 16.43 -19.71 -3.69
CA SER A 71 15.02 -20.10 -3.75
C SER A 71 14.25 -18.80 -3.93
N GLU A 72 13.68 -18.68 -5.12
CA GLU A 72 12.85 -17.61 -5.68
C GLU A 72 12.41 -16.61 -4.60
N THR A 73 13.12 -15.49 -4.51
CA THR A 73 12.62 -14.36 -3.73
C THR A 73 11.32 -13.92 -4.39
N GLN A 74 10.22 -13.98 -3.65
CA GLN A 74 8.91 -13.61 -4.16
C GLN A 74 8.59 -12.18 -3.74
N VAL A 75 8.12 -11.38 -4.68
CA VAL A 75 7.75 -9.97 -4.44
C VAL A 75 6.26 -9.82 -4.76
N GLY A 76 5.55 -9.11 -3.88
CA GLY A 76 4.16 -8.72 -4.11
C GLY A 76 3.26 -9.84 -4.56
N ASN A 77 2.80 -9.77 -5.81
CA ASN A 77 1.78 -10.67 -6.33
C ASN A 77 2.30 -12.07 -6.67
N ASP A 78 3.62 -12.30 -6.63
CA ASP A 78 4.19 -13.66 -6.72
C ASP A 78 3.97 -14.48 -5.45
N ILE A 79 3.64 -13.82 -4.33
CA ILE A 79 3.34 -14.47 -3.06
C ILE A 79 1.92 -15.02 -3.09
N LYS A 80 1.77 -16.29 -3.49
CA LYS A 80 0.46 -16.95 -3.61
C LYS A 80 -0.31 -17.05 -2.29
N ASN A 81 0.39 -17.30 -1.18
CA ASN A 81 -0.23 -17.43 0.13
C ASN A 81 0.64 -16.79 1.21
N ILE A 82 0.26 -15.55 1.56
CA ILE A 82 0.96 -14.72 2.56
C ILE A 82 0.99 -15.36 3.95
N GLU A 83 0.01 -16.19 4.31
CA GLU A 83 -0.05 -16.85 5.62
C GLU A 83 0.98 -17.97 5.73
N VAL A 84 1.21 -18.72 4.66
CA VAL A 84 2.19 -19.82 4.61
C VAL A 84 3.61 -19.27 4.75
N VAL A 85 3.92 -18.16 4.07
CA VAL A 85 5.25 -17.53 4.09
C VAL A 85 5.37 -16.41 5.13
N ARG A 86 4.41 -16.27 6.05
CA ARG A 86 4.31 -15.16 7.01
C ARG A 86 5.63 -14.85 7.74
N TRP A 87 6.36 -15.90 8.13
CA TRP A 87 7.63 -15.78 8.88
C TRP A 87 8.83 -15.33 8.01
N LEU A 88 8.67 -15.34 6.69
CA LEU A 88 9.67 -14.96 5.69
C LEU A 88 9.41 -13.56 5.12
N LEU A 89 8.24 -12.98 5.40
CA LEU A 89 7.84 -11.68 4.90
C LEU A 89 8.72 -10.57 5.50
N LYS A 90 9.17 -9.69 4.61
CA LYS A 90 9.86 -8.46 4.93
C LYS A 90 9.18 -7.31 4.20
N THR A 91 9.28 -6.14 4.80
CA THR A 91 8.95 -4.85 4.18
C THR A 91 10.16 -3.95 4.32
N GLN A 92 10.38 -3.09 3.32
CA GLN A 92 11.42 -2.08 3.35
C GLN A 92 11.13 -0.94 4.33
N PHE A 93 9.88 -0.81 4.76
CA PHE A 93 9.41 0.32 5.55
C PHE A 93 9.52 0.05 7.05
N ASP A 94 9.98 1.06 7.79
CA ASP A 94 9.57 1.27 9.18
C ASP A 94 8.43 2.29 9.18
N ARG A 95 7.22 1.82 9.49
CA ARG A 95 5.94 2.56 9.30
C ARG A 95 5.75 2.99 7.84
N ASN A 96 6.10 4.23 7.49
CA ASN A 96 6.01 4.78 6.13
C ASN A 96 7.35 5.30 5.60
N VAL A 97 8.45 5.11 6.32
CA VAL A 97 9.78 5.56 5.91
C VAL A 97 10.59 4.33 5.50
N VAL A 98 11.24 4.39 4.34
CA VAL A 98 12.13 3.32 3.88
C VAL A 98 13.39 3.31 4.74
N THR A 99 13.70 2.15 5.32
CA THR A 99 14.86 1.93 6.19
C THR A 99 15.67 0.70 5.80
N GLN A 100 15.06 -0.31 5.17
CA GLN A 100 15.75 -1.52 4.69
C GLN A 100 15.95 -1.44 3.17
N PHE A 101 17.07 -0.86 2.76
CA PHE A 101 17.37 -0.63 1.34
C PHE A 101 17.65 -1.93 0.57
N ASP A 102 18.20 -2.97 1.19
CA ASP A 102 18.37 -4.30 0.58
C ASP A 102 17.03 -4.97 0.20
N VAL A 103 15.93 -4.57 0.85
CA VAL A 103 14.57 -5.02 0.50
C VAL A 103 14.00 -4.12 -0.58
N GLN A 104 14.27 -2.82 -0.51
CA GLN A 104 13.86 -1.86 -1.54
C GLN A 104 14.51 -2.14 -2.90
N GLU A 105 15.79 -2.53 -2.93
CA GLU A 105 16.51 -2.96 -4.13
C GLU A 105 15.79 -4.14 -4.80
N THR A 106 15.43 -5.17 -4.02
CA THR A 106 14.65 -6.31 -4.53
C THR A 106 13.29 -5.88 -5.12
N VAL A 107 12.64 -4.85 -4.55
CA VAL A 107 11.39 -4.30 -5.10
C VAL A 107 11.63 -3.54 -6.39
N PHE A 108 12.75 -2.82 -6.53
CA PHE A 108 13.12 -2.15 -7.78
C PHE A 108 13.49 -3.14 -8.87
N ASP A 109 14.26 -4.18 -8.56
CA ASP A 109 14.56 -5.27 -9.50
C ASP A 109 13.28 -5.90 -10.03
N TYR A 110 12.31 -6.12 -9.14
CA TYR A 110 10.98 -6.60 -9.53
C TYR A 110 10.28 -5.65 -10.50
N ILE A 111 10.22 -4.36 -10.19
CA ILE A 111 9.58 -3.35 -11.04
C ILE A 111 10.26 -3.31 -12.41
N PHE A 112 11.57 -3.15 -12.46
CA PHE A 112 12.29 -2.97 -13.74
C PHE A 112 12.23 -4.22 -14.61
N ASN A 113 12.32 -5.41 -14.01
CA ASN A 113 12.17 -6.69 -14.72
C ASN A 113 10.75 -6.87 -15.29
N HIS A 114 9.71 -6.59 -14.49
CA HIS A 114 8.31 -6.71 -14.95
C HIS A 114 7.91 -5.64 -15.97
N LEU A 115 8.55 -4.47 -15.97
CA LEU A 115 8.41 -3.47 -17.03
C LEU A 115 9.18 -3.83 -18.32
N GLY A 116 9.98 -4.90 -18.29
CA GLY A 116 10.76 -5.40 -19.42
C GLY A 116 12.02 -4.60 -19.71
N ILE A 117 12.45 -3.72 -18.80
CA ILE A 117 13.64 -2.87 -18.99
C ILE A 117 14.86 -3.78 -19.15
N ASN A 118 15.40 -3.82 -20.37
CA ASN A 118 16.47 -4.74 -20.77
C ASN A 118 17.83 -4.05 -20.94
N THR A 119 17.92 -2.77 -20.54
CA THR A 119 19.17 -2.00 -20.55
C THR A 119 20.14 -2.59 -19.53
N GLN A 120 21.38 -2.84 -19.97
CA GLN A 120 22.35 -3.56 -19.14
C GLN A 120 22.84 -2.70 -17.98
N GLY A 121 22.43 -3.08 -16.76
CA GLY A 121 22.92 -2.46 -15.52
C GLY A 121 22.55 -0.98 -15.36
N CYS A 122 21.58 -0.49 -16.12
CA CYS A 122 21.07 0.87 -15.98
C CYS A 122 19.58 0.96 -16.28
N VAL A 123 18.94 1.99 -15.74
CA VAL A 123 17.58 2.41 -16.08
C VAL A 123 17.68 3.79 -16.73
N ASP A 124 17.75 3.85 -18.06
CA ASP A 124 17.96 5.11 -18.82
C ASP A 124 16.68 5.97 -18.94
N HIS A 125 15.96 6.11 -17.82
CA HIS A 125 14.73 6.87 -17.71
C HIS A 125 14.73 7.74 -16.46
N PRO A 126 14.26 9.00 -16.52
CA PRO A 126 14.00 9.79 -15.32
C PRO A 126 12.99 9.06 -14.42
N ILE A 127 13.17 9.10 -13.10
CA ILE A 127 12.24 8.49 -12.15
C ILE A 127 11.55 9.57 -11.32
N VAL A 128 10.22 9.51 -11.24
CA VAL A 128 9.44 10.23 -10.23
C VAL A 128 9.02 9.23 -9.16
N LEU A 129 9.53 9.41 -7.94
CA LEU A 129 9.34 8.49 -6.83
C LEU A 129 8.55 9.16 -5.70
N THR A 130 7.48 8.52 -5.22
CA THR A 130 6.76 9.01 -4.03
C THR A 130 7.50 8.65 -2.74
N GLU A 131 7.44 9.56 -1.77
CA GLU A 131 8.01 9.37 -0.43
C GLU A 131 7.08 9.93 0.65
N ALA A 132 7.35 9.58 1.90
CA ALA A 132 6.62 10.10 3.05
C ALA A 132 6.71 11.63 3.16
N ALA A 133 5.62 12.25 3.63
CA ALA A 133 5.67 13.67 4.00
C ALA A 133 6.71 13.90 5.11
N CYS A 134 7.60 14.87 4.90
CA CYS A 134 8.73 15.16 5.78
C CYS A 134 9.68 13.94 5.96
N ASN A 135 9.94 13.19 4.89
CA ASN A 135 10.91 12.08 4.88
C ASN A 135 12.28 12.55 5.43
N PRO A 136 12.93 11.78 6.34
CA PRO A 136 14.27 12.11 6.80
C PRO A 136 15.26 12.24 5.63
N ASN A 137 16.07 13.29 5.65
CA ASN A 137 17.05 13.54 4.58
C ASN A 137 18.02 12.36 4.39
N HIS A 138 18.37 11.66 5.47
CA HIS A 138 19.20 10.45 5.40
C HIS A 138 18.54 9.33 4.60
N SER A 139 17.25 9.05 4.84
CA SER A 139 16.51 8.06 4.04
C SER A 139 16.39 8.46 2.57
N ARG A 140 16.19 9.75 2.29
CA ARG A 140 16.19 10.25 0.91
C ARG A 140 17.56 10.11 0.25
N GLN A 141 18.64 10.41 0.98
CA GLN A 141 20.01 10.27 0.48
C GLN A 141 20.33 8.81 0.11
N LEU A 142 20.03 7.85 0.98
CA LEU A 142 20.24 6.43 0.70
C LEU A 142 19.38 5.95 -0.48
N MET A 143 18.16 6.47 -0.63
CA MET A 143 17.32 6.19 -1.80
C MET A 143 17.94 6.74 -3.08
N SER A 144 18.50 7.96 -3.04
CA SER A 144 19.20 8.54 -4.18
C SER A 144 20.47 7.77 -4.53
N GLU A 145 21.26 7.38 -3.53
CA GLU A 145 22.45 6.54 -3.70
C GLU A 145 22.10 5.22 -4.40
N LEU A 146 21.07 4.52 -3.91
CA LEU A 146 20.58 3.29 -4.54
C LEU A 146 20.21 3.51 -6.03
N LEU A 147 19.45 4.56 -6.34
CA LEU A 147 19.02 4.83 -7.72
C LEU A 147 20.15 5.26 -8.66
N PHE A 148 21.08 6.10 -8.18
CA PHE A 148 22.16 6.62 -9.01
C PHE A 148 23.33 5.65 -9.12
N GLU A 149 23.75 5.00 -8.03
CA GLU A 149 24.95 4.16 -8.00
C GLU A 149 24.66 2.71 -8.42
N CYS A 150 23.49 2.16 -8.10
CA CYS A 150 23.15 0.77 -8.44
C CYS A 150 22.40 0.67 -9.77
N TYR A 151 21.55 1.64 -10.10
CA TYR A 151 20.71 1.61 -11.30
C TYR A 151 21.07 2.67 -12.35
N ASN A 152 22.09 3.50 -12.11
CA ASN A 152 22.56 4.54 -13.04
C ASN A 152 21.42 5.40 -13.64
N VAL A 153 20.42 5.71 -12.82
CA VAL A 153 19.25 6.50 -13.23
C VAL A 153 19.69 7.92 -13.59
N PRO A 154 19.28 8.49 -14.74
CA PRO A 154 19.77 9.81 -15.17
C PRO A 154 19.29 10.95 -14.27
N GLN A 155 18.04 10.89 -13.78
CA GLN A 155 17.41 11.93 -12.97
C GLN A 155 16.36 11.33 -12.04
N VAL A 156 16.26 11.85 -10.81
CA VAL A 156 15.20 11.49 -9.87
C VAL A 156 14.50 12.73 -9.33
N ALA A 157 13.17 12.67 -9.25
CA ALA A 157 12.34 13.65 -8.57
C ALA A 157 11.51 12.98 -7.48
N TYR A 158 11.56 13.52 -6.27
CA TYR A 158 10.76 13.03 -5.15
C TYR A 158 9.48 13.86 -4.98
N GLY A 159 8.39 13.21 -4.60
CA GLY A 159 7.15 13.90 -4.27
C GLY A 159 6.29 13.17 -3.26
N ILE A 160 5.25 13.85 -2.78
CA ILE A 160 4.31 13.29 -1.81
C ILE A 160 3.06 12.87 -2.58
N ASP A 161 2.73 11.59 -2.51
CA ASP A 161 1.57 10.94 -3.14
C ASP A 161 0.27 11.76 -3.04
N SER A 162 -0.01 12.24 -1.83
CA SER A 162 -1.24 12.93 -1.44
C SER A 162 -1.30 14.34 -2.02
N LEU A 163 -0.14 14.97 -2.22
CA LEU A 163 -0.05 16.25 -2.91
C LEU A 163 -0.22 16.07 -4.42
N PHE A 164 0.34 15.01 -5.01
CA PHE A 164 0.08 14.69 -6.42
C PHE A 164 -1.41 14.48 -6.68
N SER A 165 -2.09 13.72 -5.81
CA SER A 165 -3.56 13.57 -5.85
C SER A 165 -4.26 14.93 -5.75
N PHE A 166 -3.86 15.79 -4.80
CA PHE A 166 -4.43 17.14 -4.66
C PHE A 166 -4.27 17.97 -5.94
N TYR A 167 -3.09 17.99 -6.55
CA TYR A 167 -2.86 18.76 -7.78
C TYR A 167 -3.58 18.16 -8.99
N TYR A 168 -3.71 16.83 -9.06
CA TYR A 168 -4.45 16.16 -10.11
C TYR A 168 -5.94 16.57 -10.12
N TYR A 169 -6.59 16.58 -8.96
CA TYR A 169 -8.00 16.97 -8.85
C TYR A 169 -8.25 18.47 -8.98
N ASN A 170 -7.21 19.31 -8.81
CA ASN A 170 -7.34 20.76 -8.88
C ASN A 170 -6.66 21.32 -10.15
N THR A 171 -7.41 21.40 -11.24
CA THR A 171 -6.94 21.82 -12.57
C THR A 171 -6.46 23.28 -12.67
N LYS A 172 -6.75 24.13 -11.68
CA LYS A 172 -6.25 25.52 -11.60
C LYS A 172 -5.24 25.66 -10.47
N PRO A 173 -3.94 25.38 -10.70
CA PRO A 173 -2.93 25.36 -9.66
C PRO A 173 -2.49 26.74 -9.16
N LYS A 174 -3.14 27.86 -9.54
CA LYS A 174 -2.75 29.19 -9.07
C LYS A 174 -3.65 29.66 -7.93
N GLY A 175 -3.06 29.88 -6.76
CA GLY A 175 -3.74 30.46 -5.61
C GLY A 175 -4.65 29.49 -4.85
N LEU A 176 -4.41 28.18 -4.96
CA LEU A 176 -5.20 27.18 -4.24
C LEU A 176 -4.92 27.22 -2.75
N PHE A 177 -5.99 27.10 -1.97
CA PHE A 177 -5.92 26.84 -0.55
C PHE A 177 -6.67 25.55 -0.29
N GLY A 178 -6.08 24.67 0.53
CA GLY A 178 -6.67 23.39 0.83
C GLY A 178 -6.02 22.73 2.03
N LEU A 179 -6.72 21.76 2.60
CA LEU A 179 -6.20 20.88 3.63
C LEU A 179 -6.33 19.45 3.13
N VAL A 180 -5.22 18.80 2.83
CA VAL A 180 -5.21 17.40 2.41
C VAL A 180 -5.19 16.54 3.65
N VAL A 181 -6.21 15.71 3.82
CA VAL A 181 -6.26 14.67 4.87
C VAL A 181 -6.05 13.33 4.19
N SER A 182 -4.83 12.81 4.27
CA SER A 182 -4.43 11.55 3.66
C SER A 182 -4.44 10.44 4.71
N LEU A 183 -5.27 9.42 4.49
CA LEU A 183 -5.39 8.26 5.36
C LEU A 183 -4.61 7.10 4.74
N GLY A 184 -3.35 6.95 5.16
CA GLY A 184 -2.46 5.92 4.64
C GLY A 184 -2.56 4.59 5.40
N TYR A 185 -1.74 3.63 4.97
CA TYR A 185 -1.70 2.30 5.59
C TYR A 185 -1.05 2.31 6.98
N SER A 186 0.10 2.96 7.13
CA SER A 186 0.84 2.99 8.40
C SER A 186 0.70 4.31 9.16
N ALA A 187 0.40 5.42 8.48
CA ALA A 187 0.22 6.73 9.08
C ALA A 187 -0.77 7.58 8.29
N SER A 188 -1.40 8.52 8.98
CA SER A 188 -2.28 9.53 8.40
C SER A 188 -1.60 10.90 8.43
N HIS A 189 -1.77 11.66 7.36
CA HIS A 189 -1.12 12.96 7.18
C HIS A 189 -2.15 14.06 6.98
N ILE A 190 -1.91 15.20 7.62
CA ILE A 190 -2.66 16.43 7.44
C ILE A 190 -1.69 17.42 6.80
N LEU A 191 -1.91 17.73 5.53
CA LEU A 191 -1.00 18.53 4.71
C LEU A 191 -1.73 19.81 4.26
N PRO A 192 -1.48 20.96 4.92
CA PRO A 192 -2.02 22.23 4.48
C PRO A 192 -1.32 22.69 3.20
N VAL A 193 -2.13 23.18 2.25
CA VAL A 193 -1.68 23.80 1.01
C VAL A 193 -2.15 25.25 1.00
N VAL A 194 -1.20 26.18 0.92
CA VAL A 194 -1.46 27.62 0.99
C VAL A 194 -0.88 28.27 -0.26
N ARG A 195 -1.74 28.94 -1.05
CA ARG A 195 -1.36 29.54 -2.35
C ARG A 195 -0.61 28.55 -3.24
N SER A 196 -1.13 27.33 -3.31
CA SER A 196 -0.57 26.22 -4.10
C SER A 196 0.83 25.77 -3.69
N ARG A 197 1.24 26.06 -2.45
CA ARG A 197 2.48 25.57 -1.86
C ARG A 197 2.17 24.74 -0.63
N PHE A 198 2.86 23.62 -0.50
CA PHE A 198 2.78 22.79 0.68
C PHE A 198 3.39 23.53 1.88
N ASP A 199 2.59 23.73 2.93
CA ASP A 199 3.05 24.34 4.17
C ASP A 199 3.58 23.26 5.12
N VAL A 200 4.88 23.02 5.01
CA VAL A 200 5.62 22.01 5.79
C VAL A 200 5.54 22.29 7.29
N ARG A 201 5.50 23.56 7.72
CA ARG A 201 5.56 23.93 9.14
C ARG A 201 4.30 23.54 9.89
N ASN A 202 3.16 23.62 9.21
CA ASN A 202 1.85 23.30 9.77
C ASN A 202 1.36 21.89 9.43
N ALA A 203 2.18 21.11 8.70
CA ALA A 203 1.90 19.71 8.44
C ALA A 203 1.89 18.88 9.74
N LYS A 204 0.97 17.92 9.82
CA LYS A 204 0.88 16.99 10.96
C LYS A 204 0.87 15.56 10.46
N ARG A 205 1.56 14.70 11.20
CA ARG A 205 1.52 13.24 11.04
C ARG A 205 0.89 12.62 12.27
N ILE A 206 -0.07 11.74 12.03
CA ILE A 206 -0.72 10.92 13.05
C ILE A 206 -0.24 9.48 12.83
N ASN A 207 0.29 8.86 13.88
CA ASN A 207 0.83 7.50 13.86
C ASN A 207 -0.28 6.43 13.91
N VAL A 208 -1.31 6.62 13.10
CA VAL A 208 -2.45 5.72 12.96
C VAL A 208 -2.78 5.64 11.47
N GLY A 209 -3.01 4.43 10.98
CA GLY A 209 -3.37 4.10 9.60
C GLY A 209 -4.15 2.79 9.59
N SER A 210 -4.52 2.31 8.41
CA SER A 210 -5.33 1.09 8.29
C SER A 210 -4.67 -0.17 8.86
N GLN A 211 -3.34 -0.28 8.83
CA GLN A 211 -2.62 -1.37 9.50
C GLN A 211 -2.96 -1.46 10.99
N HIS A 212 -3.09 -0.32 11.67
CA HIS A 212 -3.45 -0.28 13.09
C HIS A 212 -4.91 -0.70 13.32
N MET A 213 -5.81 -0.33 12.41
CA MET A 213 -7.21 -0.75 12.45
C MET A 213 -7.36 -2.26 12.24
N ILE A 214 -6.65 -2.83 11.25
CA ILE A 214 -6.60 -4.27 10.98
C ILE A 214 -6.09 -5.03 12.21
N ASN A 215 -4.97 -4.57 12.78
CA ASN A 215 -4.38 -5.20 13.97
C ASN A 215 -5.32 -5.12 15.19
N LEU A 216 -6.02 -4.00 15.37
CA LEU A 216 -7.00 -3.84 16.44
C LEU A 216 -8.17 -4.82 16.26
N LEU A 217 -8.75 -4.87 15.05
CA LEU A 217 -9.83 -5.80 14.72
C LEU A 217 -9.41 -7.25 14.96
N GLN A 218 -8.24 -7.64 14.48
CA GLN A 218 -7.69 -8.98 14.69
C GLN A 218 -7.63 -9.33 16.18
N ARG A 219 -7.05 -8.44 17.00
CA ARG A 219 -6.90 -8.66 18.45
C ARG A 219 -8.26 -8.74 19.15
N LEU A 220 -9.20 -7.87 18.80
CA LEU A 220 -10.54 -7.89 19.37
C LEU A 220 -11.27 -9.20 19.05
N LEU A 221 -11.16 -9.69 17.81
CA LEU A 221 -11.74 -10.97 17.40
C LEU A 221 -11.08 -12.16 18.12
N GLN A 222 -9.75 -12.15 18.27
CA GLN A 222 -9.03 -13.19 19.01
C GLN A 222 -9.39 -13.21 20.51
N LEU A 223 -9.62 -12.05 21.11
CA LEU A 223 -10.07 -11.94 22.50
C LEU A 223 -11.52 -12.43 22.67
N LYS A 224 -12.39 -12.11 21.72
CA LYS A 224 -13.80 -12.55 21.72
C LYS A 224 -13.93 -14.05 21.45
N TYR A 225 -13.09 -14.61 20.59
CA TYR A 225 -13.12 -16.01 20.17
C TYR A 225 -11.76 -16.71 20.32
N PRO A 226 -11.31 -17.00 21.56
CA PRO A 226 -9.98 -17.58 21.80
C PRO A 226 -9.75 -18.92 21.10
N ALA A 227 -10.79 -19.75 20.99
CA ALA A 227 -10.71 -21.06 20.33
C ALA A 227 -10.37 -20.96 18.82
N HIS A 228 -10.65 -19.82 18.19
CA HIS A 228 -10.41 -19.58 16.76
C HIS A 228 -9.21 -18.67 16.52
N ALA A 229 -8.40 -18.37 17.54
CA ALA A 229 -7.35 -17.37 17.43
C ALA A 229 -6.30 -17.66 16.35
N SER A 230 -5.99 -18.94 16.09
CA SER A 230 -5.07 -19.39 15.03
C SER A 230 -5.62 -19.16 13.62
N VAL A 231 -6.94 -19.13 13.48
CA VAL A 231 -7.67 -19.01 12.21
C VAL A 231 -7.95 -17.53 11.89
N ILE A 232 -7.91 -16.64 12.89
CA ILE A 232 -8.05 -15.19 12.77
C ILE A 232 -6.68 -14.57 12.45
N THR A 233 -6.29 -14.67 11.17
CA THR A 233 -5.04 -14.11 10.67
C THR A 233 -5.19 -12.62 10.30
N PRO A 234 -4.09 -11.84 10.20
CA PRO A 234 -4.18 -10.43 9.81
C PRO A 234 -4.79 -10.24 8.42
N SER A 235 -4.48 -11.11 7.45
CA SER A 235 -5.03 -10.97 6.09
C SER A 235 -6.54 -11.18 6.07
N ARG A 236 -7.06 -12.06 6.93
CA ARG A 236 -8.51 -12.24 7.10
C ARG A 236 -9.15 -11.06 7.81
N ALA A 237 -8.51 -10.54 8.87
CA ALA A 237 -8.97 -9.32 9.53
C ALA A 237 -9.00 -8.13 8.56
N GLU A 238 -8.05 -8.04 7.64
CA GLU A 238 -8.03 -7.05 6.58
C GLU A 238 -9.21 -7.20 5.62
N CYS A 239 -9.50 -8.41 5.13
CA CYS A 239 -10.70 -8.66 4.30
C CYS A 239 -11.98 -8.26 5.06
N LEU A 240 -12.12 -8.67 6.32
CA LEU A 240 -13.27 -8.31 7.16
C LEU A 240 -13.42 -6.78 7.31
N MET A 241 -12.31 -6.07 7.50
CA MET A 241 -12.32 -4.62 7.59
C MET A 241 -12.79 -3.99 6.28
N HIS A 242 -12.31 -4.46 5.13
CA HIS A 242 -12.68 -3.89 3.83
C HIS A 242 -14.12 -4.20 3.40
N GLU A 243 -14.65 -5.38 3.75
CA GLU A 243 -15.96 -5.83 3.27
C GLU A 243 -17.11 -5.55 4.24
N HIS A 244 -16.84 -5.46 5.54
CA HIS A 244 -17.90 -5.41 6.56
C HIS A 244 -17.85 -4.20 7.51
N MET A 245 -16.76 -3.43 7.52
CA MET A 245 -16.71 -2.25 8.38
C MET A 245 -17.16 -1.00 7.63
N HIS A 246 -17.79 -0.08 8.36
CA HIS A 246 -18.19 1.23 7.88
C HIS A 246 -18.00 2.28 8.98
N PHE A 247 -17.96 3.54 8.59
CA PHE A 247 -17.92 4.65 9.55
C PHE A 247 -19.33 5.03 9.97
N SER A 248 -19.57 5.01 11.28
CA SER A 248 -20.79 5.55 11.88
C SER A 248 -20.78 7.08 11.84
N GLN A 249 -21.89 7.70 11.47
CA GLN A 249 -22.07 9.15 11.54
C GLN A 249 -22.25 9.64 12.98
N SER A 250 -22.89 8.82 13.82
CA SER A 250 -23.21 9.12 15.22
C SER A 250 -22.88 7.90 16.07
N TYR A 251 -21.62 7.81 16.47
CA TYR A 251 -21.07 6.61 17.14
C TYR A 251 -21.87 6.23 18.39
N MET A 252 -22.20 7.19 19.25
CA MET A 252 -22.90 6.91 20.51
C MET A 252 -24.33 6.43 20.29
N GLU A 253 -25.03 6.96 19.28
CA GLU A 253 -26.39 6.53 18.96
C GLU A 253 -26.40 5.16 18.31
N ASP A 254 -25.46 4.90 17.40
CA ASP A 254 -25.34 3.59 16.76
C ASP A 254 -24.98 2.51 17.77
N VAL A 255 -24.08 2.77 18.72
CA VAL A 255 -23.75 1.83 19.81
C VAL A 255 -24.99 1.50 20.65
N ARG A 256 -25.85 2.47 20.97
CA ARG A 256 -27.09 2.22 21.71
C ARG A 256 -28.08 1.34 20.94
N LYS A 257 -28.11 1.43 19.60
CA LYS A 257 -28.97 0.54 18.79
C LYS A 257 -28.58 -0.93 18.97
N TRP A 258 -27.33 -1.24 19.27
CA TRP A 258 -26.88 -2.62 19.51
C TRP A 258 -27.35 -3.20 20.85
N GLU A 259 -27.96 -2.40 21.74
CA GLU A 259 -28.63 -2.90 22.95
C GLU A 259 -29.98 -3.58 22.62
N ASP A 260 -30.61 -3.21 21.49
CA ASP A 260 -31.84 -3.83 21.02
C ASP A 260 -31.55 -5.17 20.34
N GLU A 261 -32.12 -6.26 20.87
CA GLU A 261 -31.94 -7.61 20.36
C GLU A 261 -32.41 -7.76 18.90
N SER A 262 -33.47 -7.05 18.51
CA SER A 262 -34.01 -7.11 17.16
C SER A 262 -33.04 -6.46 16.15
N TYR A 263 -32.43 -5.33 16.54
CA TYR A 263 -31.41 -4.67 15.76
C TYR A 263 -30.13 -5.51 15.69
N SER A 264 -29.70 -6.11 16.81
CA SER A 264 -28.50 -6.95 16.85
C SER A 264 -28.63 -8.17 15.93
N LYS A 265 -29.76 -8.89 15.95
CA LYS A 265 -29.96 -10.07 15.09
C LYS A 265 -29.94 -9.70 13.62
N LYS A 266 -30.58 -8.58 13.26
CA LYS A 266 -30.66 -8.12 11.87
C LYS A 266 -29.32 -7.65 11.30
N ASN A 267 -28.47 -7.03 12.11
CA ASN A 267 -27.23 -6.41 11.65
C ASN A 267 -25.97 -7.25 11.97
N THR A 268 -26.12 -8.40 12.63
CA THR A 268 -25.00 -9.31 12.88
C THR A 268 -24.62 -10.04 11.59
N HIS A 269 -23.37 -9.87 11.17
CA HIS A 269 -22.80 -10.63 10.07
C HIS A 269 -22.18 -11.91 10.61
N ILE A 270 -22.63 -13.07 10.11
CA ILE A 270 -22.11 -14.37 10.51
C ILE A 270 -21.10 -14.80 9.45
N VAL A 271 -19.84 -14.98 9.87
CA VAL A 271 -18.76 -15.35 8.96
C VAL A 271 -18.34 -16.78 9.24
N GLN A 272 -18.45 -17.64 8.22
CA GLN A 272 -18.00 -19.02 8.31
C GLN A 272 -16.47 -19.09 8.19
N LEU A 273 -15.82 -19.69 9.18
CA LEU A 273 -14.40 -20.01 9.11
C LEU A 273 -14.20 -21.34 8.35
N PRO A 274 -13.10 -21.46 7.58
CA PRO A 274 -12.73 -22.72 6.92
C PRO A 274 -12.24 -23.78 7.91
#